data_AF-A0A1E7IDZ5-F1
#
_entry.id   AF-A0A1E7IDZ5-F1
#
_cell.length_a   1.000
_cell.length_b   1.000
_cell.length_c   1.000
_cell.angle_alpha   90.00
_cell.angle_beta   90.00
_cell.angle_gamma   90.00
#
_symmetry.space_group_name_H-M   'P 1'
#
loop_
_entity.id
_entity.type
_entity.pdbx_description
1 polymer ?
#
loop_
_entity_poly.entity_id
_entity_poly.type
_entity_poly.pdbx_seq_one_letter_code
_entity_poly.pdbx_strand_id
1 'polypeptide(L)'
;MQNIDFYSNAHLIVAAIRVLERRNSTPPSIEEVCRTISFSLEQGNLICKKLNEMGIIEVVEGAYGTRLFIKNHLAIEEIPRETKGSDLEKELKKFQNTRTNYAKKIESFQTEQAKKQKNLFAELEKRLKDSLDKKGK
;
A
#
# COMPACT_ATOMS: atom_id res chain seq x y z
N MET A 1 3.31 -13.12 -8.86
CA MET A 1 2.95 -12.12 -9.88
C MET A 1 2.62 -10.83 -9.17
N GLN A 2 3.34 -9.74 -9.46
CA GLN A 2 2.94 -8.43 -8.92
C GLN A 2 1.56 -8.10 -9.50
N ASN A 3 0.61 -7.73 -8.65
CA ASN A 3 -0.64 -7.12 -9.10
C ASN A 3 -0.26 -5.76 -9.71
N ILE A 4 -0.19 -5.70 -11.04
CA ILE A 4 0.19 -4.51 -11.81
C ILE A 4 -1.08 -3.66 -11.90
N ASP A 5 -1.04 -2.47 -11.33
CA ASP A 5 -2.18 -1.56 -11.29
C ASP A 5 -2.56 -1.05 -12.69
N PHE A 6 -3.73 -0.42 -12.80
CA PHE A 6 -4.23 0.08 -14.08
C PHE A 6 -3.26 1.10 -14.72
N TYR A 7 -2.64 1.96 -13.90
CA TYR A 7 -1.60 2.90 -14.34
C TYR A 7 -0.44 2.17 -15.05
N SER A 8 0.11 1.14 -14.42
CA SER A 8 1.26 0.42 -14.96
C SER A 8 0.88 -0.41 -16.19
N ASN A 9 -0.34 -0.98 -16.21
CA ASN A 9 -0.86 -1.69 -17.39
C ASN A 9 -1.08 -0.73 -18.58
N ALA A 10 -1.55 0.50 -18.33
CA ALA A 10 -1.71 1.53 -19.35
C ALA A 10 -0.38 1.86 -20.03
N HIS A 11 0.67 2.06 -19.24
CA HIS A 11 2.03 2.26 -19.73
C HIS A 11 2.54 1.09 -20.56
N LEU A 12 2.32 -0.15 -20.10
CA LEU A 12 2.73 -1.35 -20.84
C LEU A 12 2.04 -1.44 -22.22
N ILE A 13 0.73 -1.17 -22.28
CA ILE A 13 0.00 -1.17 -23.55
C ILE A 13 0.54 -0.10 -24.49
N VAL A 14 0.71 1.14 -24.02
CA VAL A 14 1.23 2.22 -24.87
C VAL A 14 2.67 1.94 -25.34
N ALA A 15 3.51 1.39 -24.46
CA ALA A 15 4.87 0.98 -24.84
C ALA A 15 4.85 -0.13 -25.91
N ALA A 16 3.98 -1.14 -25.76
CA ALA A 16 3.83 -2.21 -26.73
C ALA A 16 3.35 -1.67 -28.09
N ILE A 17 2.39 -0.74 -28.10
CA ILE A 17 1.92 -0.10 -29.33
C ILE A 17 3.09 0.58 -30.06
N ARG A 18 3.89 1.39 -29.36
CA ARG A 18 5.05 2.09 -29.94
C ARG A 18 6.07 1.13 -30.55
N VAL A 19 6.38 0.04 -29.83
CA VAL A 19 7.36 -0.95 -30.29
C VAL A 19 6.85 -1.65 -31.54
N LEU A 20 5.60 -2.09 -31.55
CA LEU A 20 5.00 -2.79 -32.68
C LEU A 20 4.84 -1.87 -33.90
N GLU A 21 4.40 -0.64 -33.69
CA GLU A 21 4.28 0.36 -34.75
C GLU A 21 5.63 0.63 -35.41
N ARG A 22 6.69 0.80 -34.61
CA ARG A 22 8.05 0.97 -35.14
C ARG A 22 8.57 -0.27 -35.87
N ARG A 23 8.26 -1.47 -35.37
CA ARG A 23 8.74 -2.74 -35.95
C ARG A 23 8.04 -3.09 -37.26
N ASN A 24 6.72 -2.92 -37.30
CA ASN A 24 5.87 -3.39 -38.39
C ASN A 24 5.49 -2.26 -39.35
N SER A 25 5.90 -1.01 -39.08
CA SER A 25 5.54 0.19 -39.84
C SER A 25 4.03 0.37 -40.01
N THR A 26 3.25 -0.21 -39.10
CA THR A 26 1.78 -0.24 -39.15
C THR A 26 1.22 -0.22 -37.73
N PRO A 27 0.08 0.43 -37.49
CA PRO A 27 -0.60 0.42 -36.20
C PRO A 27 -0.97 -1.02 -35.80
N PRO A 28 -0.69 -1.46 -34.58
CA PRO A 28 -0.95 -2.84 -34.17
C PRO A 28 -2.43 -3.10 -33.87
N SER A 29 -2.82 -4.36 -33.93
CA SER A 29 -4.11 -4.82 -33.39
C SER A 29 -4.04 -5.06 -31.88
N ILE A 30 -5.22 -5.17 -31.24
CA ILE A 30 -5.32 -5.53 -29.81
C ILE A 30 -4.67 -6.91 -29.56
N GLU A 31 -4.84 -7.85 -30.48
CA GLU A 31 -4.29 -9.20 -30.39
C GLU A 31 -2.75 -9.20 -30.41
N GLU A 32 -2.15 -8.40 -31.29
CA GLU A 32 -0.69 -8.26 -31.39
C GLU A 32 -0.11 -7.64 -30.12
N VAL A 33 -0.77 -6.62 -29.57
CA VAL A 33 -0.39 -6.00 -28.30
C VAL A 33 -0.49 -7.02 -27.16
N CYS A 34 -1.65 -7.68 -26.99
CA CYS A 34 -1.88 -8.69 -25.96
C CYS A 34 -0.83 -9.80 -26.01
N ARG A 35 -0.52 -10.31 -27.21
CA ARG A 35 0.50 -11.35 -27.41
C ARG A 35 1.89 -10.87 -27.00
N THR A 36 2.21 -9.60 -27.27
CA THR A 36 3.53 -9.03 -26.97
C THR A 36 3.78 -8.87 -25.47
N ILE A 37 2.75 -8.50 -24.70
CA ILE A 37 2.85 -8.29 -23.25
C ILE A 37 2.28 -9.46 -22.43
N SER A 38 1.94 -10.57 -23.08
CA SER A 38 1.35 -11.77 -22.47
C SER A 38 0.06 -11.51 -21.68
N PHE A 39 -0.81 -10.64 -22.20
CA PHE A 39 -2.16 -10.41 -21.67
C PHE A 39 -3.17 -11.33 -22.33
N SER A 40 -4.24 -11.66 -21.60
CA SER A 40 -5.42 -12.26 -22.22
C SER A 40 -6.10 -11.23 -23.13
N LEU A 41 -6.87 -11.69 -24.11
CA LEU A 41 -7.61 -10.79 -25.00
C LEU A 41 -8.68 -10.01 -24.24
N GLU A 42 -9.35 -10.63 -23.27
CA GLU A 42 -10.38 -10.00 -22.44
C GLU A 42 -9.77 -8.86 -21.62
N GLN A 43 -8.62 -9.11 -20.99
CA GLN A 43 -7.90 -8.10 -20.22
C GLN A 43 -7.44 -6.95 -21.11
N GLY A 44 -6.86 -7.25 -22.27
CA GLY A 44 -6.42 -6.22 -23.22
C GLY A 44 -7.58 -5.38 -23.75
N ASN A 45 -8.69 -6.00 -24.15
CA ASN A 45 -9.89 -5.30 -24.61
C ASN A 45 -10.46 -4.39 -23.51
N LEU A 46 -10.55 -4.86 -22.26
CA LEU A 46 -11.02 -4.07 -21.14
C LEU A 46 -10.16 -2.82 -20.91
N ILE A 47 -8.84 -2.98 -20.92
CA ILE A 47 -7.90 -1.86 -20.70
C ILE A 47 -7.94 -0.90 -21.89
N CYS A 48 -7.89 -1.41 -23.13
CA CYS A 48 -7.95 -0.58 -24.34
C CYS A 48 -9.24 0.23 -24.41
N LYS A 49 -10.39 -0.36 -24.03
CA LYS A 49 -11.67 0.36 -23.96
C LYS A 49 -11.59 1.55 -22.99
N LYS A 50 -11.08 1.33 -21.77
CA LYS A 50 -10.90 2.41 -20.79
C LYS A 50 -9.95 3.49 -21.29
N LEU A 51 -8.82 3.11 -21.88
CA LEU A 51 -7.86 4.07 -22.44
C LEU A 51 -8.45 4.87 -23.60
N ASN A 52 -9.32 4.27 -24.40
CA ASN A 52 -10.05 4.95 -25.48
C ASN A 52 -11.08 5.95 -24.92
N GLU A 53 -11.84 5.57 -23.89
CA GLU A 53 -12.77 6.46 -23.18
C GLU A 53 -12.04 7.66 -22.55
N MET A 54 -10.80 7.46 -22.09
CA MET A 54 -9.93 8.52 -21.56
C MET A 54 -9.20 9.35 -22.63
N GLY A 55 -9.36 9.01 -23.93
CA GLY A 55 -8.68 9.69 -25.03
C GLY A 55 -7.15 9.49 -25.07
N ILE A 56 -6.64 8.49 -24.37
CA ILE A 56 -5.20 8.16 -24.33
C ILE A 56 -4.79 7.45 -25.62
N ILE A 57 -5.60 6.48 -26.03
CA ILE A 57 -5.48 5.78 -27.30
C ILE A 57 -6.76 5.97 -28.11
N GLU A 58 -6.69 5.70 -29.40
CA GLU A 58 -7.85 5.61 -30.28
C GLU A 58 -7.91 4.21 -30.88
N VAL A 59 -9.10 3.62 -30.78
CA VAL A 59 -9.42 2.30 -31.35
C VAL A 59 -10.23 2.53 -32.61
N VAL A 60 -9.64 2.23 -33.78
CA VAL A 60 -10.30 2.39 -35.08
C VAL A 60 -10.62 1.02 -35.66
N GLU A 61 -11.89 0.78 -35.95
CA GLU A 61 -12.32 -0.40 -36.70
C GLU A 61 -12.23 -0.12 -38.20
N GLY A 62 -11.48 -0.95 -38.92
CA GLY A 62 -11.36 -0.87 -40.37
C GLY A 62 -11.70 -2.19 -41.05
N ALA A 63 -11.66 -2.20 -42.38
CA ALA A 63 -11.93 -3.39 -43.20
C ALA A 63 -10.98 -4.57 -42.92
N TYR A 64 -9.82 -4.31 -42.31
CA TYR A 64 -8.79 -5.30 -41.98
C TYR A 64 -8.61 -5.47 -40.46
N GLY A 65 -9.67 -5.21 -39.70
CA GLY A 65 -9.71 -5.36 -38.24
C GLY A 65 -9.44 -4.07 -37.47
N THR A 66 -9.41 -4.21 -36.16
CA THR A 66 -9.25 -3.11 -35.21
C THR A 66 -7.78 -2.71 -35.07
N ARG A 67 -7.52 -1.40 -35.16
CA ARG A 67 -6.18 -0.80 -35.08
C ARG A 67 -6.08 0.20 -33.94
N LEU A 68 -4.95 0.18 -33.25
CA LEU A 68 -4.68 1.03 -32.08
C LEU A 68 -3.75 2.18 -32.45
N PHE A 69 -4.14 3.40 -32.08
CA PHE A 69 -3.34 4.61 -32.25
C PHE A 69 -3.12 5.31 -30.92
N ILE A 70 -1.95 5.91 -30.72
CA ILE A 70 -1.68 6.70 -29.52
C ILE A 70 -2.10 8.16 -29.79
N LYS A 71 -2.98 8.70 -28.94
CA LYS A 71 -3.42 10.11 -29.01
C LYS A 71 -2.67 10.96 -28.00
N ASN A 72 -2.97 10.77 -26.71
CA ASN A 72 -2.38 11.51 -25.62
C ASN A 72 -1.85 10.56 -24.55
N HIS A 73 -0.61 10.09 -24.73
CA HIS A 73 0.02 9.21 -23.76
C HIS A 73 0.30 9.89 -22.41
N LEU A 74 0.38 11.21 -22.34
CA LEU A 74 0.64 11.94 -21.09
C LEU A 74 -0.55 11.88 -20.14
N ALA A 75 -1.77 11.71 -20.66
CA ALA A 75 -2.97 11.55 -19.83
C ALA A 75 -2.95 10.28 -18.96
N ILE A 76 -2.01 9.34 -19.18
CA ILE A 76 -1.77 8.23 -18.26
C ILE A 76 -1.27 8.73 -16.90
N GLU A 77 -0.56 9.86 -16.86
CA GLU A 77 -0.03 10.43 -15.61
C GLU A 77 -1.12 10.95 -14.67
N GLU A 78 -2.31 11.23 -15.20
CA GLU A 78 -3.48 11.63 -14.42
C GLU A 78 -4.19 10.43 -13.77
N ILE A 79 -3.84 9.19 -14.16
CA ILE A 79 -4.42 7.98 -13.57
C ILE A 79 -3.88 7.83 -12.15
N PRO A 80 -4.76 7.73 -11.12
CA PRO A 80 -4.31 7.51 -9.76
C PRO A 80 -3.57 6.17 -9.69
N ARG A 81 -2.28 6.22 -9.36
CA ARG A 81 -1.53 5.02 -8.99
C ARG A 81 -2.14 4.47 -7.70
N GLU A 82 -2.43 3.18 -7.67
CA GLU A 82 -2.65 2.51 -6.39
C GLU A 82 -1.31 2.47 -5.69
N THR A 83 -0.99 3.54 -4.97
CA THR A 83 0.25 3.64 -4.22
C THR A 83 0.27 2.49 -3.22
N LYS A 84 1.11 1.49 -3.50
CA LYS A 84 1.73 0.64 -2.46
C LYS A 84 2.65 1.45 -1.52
N GLY A 85 2.43 2.75 -1.40
CA GLY A 85 3.07 3.65 -0.45
C GLY A 85 2.47 3.57 0.96
N SER A 86 1.51 2.67 1.21
CA SER A 86 0.94 2.55 2.55
C SER A 86 1.63 1.52 3.45
N ASP A 87 2.32 0.51 2.93
CA ASP A 87 2.85 -0.55 3.81
C ASP A 87 4.01 -0.06 4.67
N LEU A 88 4.99 0.64 4.09
CA LEU A 88 6.10 1.20 4.89
C LEU A 88 5.61 2.26 5.88
N GLU A 89 4.70 3.14 5.49
CA GLU A 89 4.18 4.17 6.39
C GLU A 89 3.27 3.57 7.48
N LYS A 90 2.47 2.54 7.15
CA LYS A 90 1.70 1.77 8.12
C LYS A 90 2.59 0.98 9.07
N GLU A 91 3.67 0.37 8.58
CA GLU A 91 4.64 -0.33 9.41
C GLU A 91 5.41 0.64 10.31
N LEU A 92 5.79 1.82 9.81
CA LEU A 92 6.43 2.87 10.61
C LEU A 92 5.49 3.36 11.72
N LYS A 93 4.20 3.61 11.40
CA LYS A 93 3.17 3.97 12.40
C LYS A 93 2.95 2.86 13.41
N LYS A 94 2.86 1.59 12.98
CA LYS A 94 2.75 0.42 13.89
C LYS A 94 3.97 0.31 14.81
N PHE A 95 5.18 0.51 14.29
CA PHE A 95 6.41 0.48 15.05
C PHE A 95 6.48 1.59 16.11
N GLN A 96 6.14 2.83 15.73
CA GLN A 96 6.06 3.97 16.66
C GLN A 96 5.00 3.77 17.75
N ASN A 97 3.81 3.29 17.39
CA ASN A 97 2.74 2.97 18.34
C ASN A 97 3.14 1.84 19.30
N THR A 98 3.93 0.87 18.83
CA THR A 98 4.44 -0.21 19.69
C THR A 98 5.41 0.35 20.73
N ARG A 99 6.35 1.22 20.35
CA ARG A 99 7.29 1.85 21.30
C ARG A 99 6.59 2.73 22.34
N THR A 100 5.62 3.55 21.92
CA THR A 100 4.89 4.42 22.86
C THR A 100 4.05 3.62 23.86
N ASN A 101 3.41 2.54 23.41
CA ASN A 101 2.67 1.64 24.30
C ASN A 101 3.59 0.88 25.27
N TYR A 102 4.78 0.46 24.83
CA TYR A 102 5.78 -0.14 25.72
C TYR A 102 6.28 0.84 26.78
N ALA A 103 6.59 2.09 26.39
CA ALA A 103 7.02 3.13 27.33
C ALA A 103 5.96 3.38 28.42
N LYS A 104 4.69 3.54 28.02
CA LYS A 104 3.57 3.72 28.97
C LYS A 104 3.41 2.53 29.93
N LYS A 105 3.59 1.30 29.45
CA LYS A 105 3.53 0.10 30.30
C LYS A 105 4.68 0.04 31.32
N ILE A 106 5.88 0.48 30.94
CA ILE A 106 7.03 0.54 31.85
C ILE A 106 6.77 1.60 32.94
N GLU A 107 6.27 2.77 32.57
CA GLU A 107 5.91 3.82 33.53
C GLU A 107 4.80 3.37 34.50
N SER A 108 3.75 2.69 34.00
CA SER A 108 2.70 2.15 34.87
C SER A 108 3.25 1.08 35.82
N PHE A 109 4.17 0.24 35.35
CA PHE A 109 4.77 -0.79 36.18
C PHE A 109 5.67 -0.21 37.27
N GLN A 110 6.49 0.78 36.94
CA GLN A 110 7.35 1.48 37.91
C GLN A 110 6.52 2.23 38.97
N THR A 111 5.44 2.92 38.56
CA THR A 111 4.56 3.64 39.47
C THR A 111 3.80 2.69 40.40
N GLU A 112 3.29 1.56 39.89
CA GLU A 112 2.68 0.53 40.72
C GLU A 112 3.69 -0.11 41.69
N GLN A 113 4.90 -0.38 41.24
CA GLN A 113 5.95 -0.97 42.09
C GLN A 113 6.36 -0.02 43.22
N ALA A 114 6.52 1.28 42.91
CA ALA A 114 6.80 2.30 43.92
C ALA A 114 5.64 2.45 44.93
N LYS A 115 4.39 2.38 44.47
CA LYS A 115 3.21 2.41 45.35
C LYS A 115 3.13 1.18 46.25
N LYS A 116 3.40 -0.02 45.72
CA LYS A 116 3.47 -1.26 46.49
C LYS A 116 4.57 -1.21 47.55
N GLN A 117 5.77 -0.72 47.20
CA GLN A 117 6.85 -0.55 48.18
C GLN A 117 6.45 0.42 49.29
N LYS A 118 5.90 1.61 48.97
CA LYS A 118 5.43 2.56 49.99
C LYS A 118 4.37 1.95 50.92
N ASN A 119 3.42 1.20 50.38
CA ASN A 119 2.39 0.53 51.17
C ASN A 119 2.97 -0.56 52.08
N LEU A 120 3.92 -1.36 51.58
CA LEU A 120 4.63 -2.38 52.37
C LEU A 120 5.42 -1.74 53.52
N PHE A 121 6.15 -0.65 53.26
CA PHE A 121 6.87 0.07 54.31
C PHE A 121 5.90 0.63 55.38
N ALA A 122 4.80 1.26 54.96
CA ALA A 122 3.79 1.78 55.89
C ALA A 122 3.14 0.67 56.74
N GLU A 123 2.90 -0.51 56.15
CA GLU A 123 2.35 -1.66 56.89
C GLU A 123 3.36 -2.22 57.90
N LEU A 124 4.65 -2.31 57.52
CA LEU A 124 5.71 -2.75 58.42
C LEU A 124 5.91 -1.78 59.58
N GLU A 125 5.93 -0.47 59.34
CA GLU A 125 6.02 0.56 60.39
C GLU A 125 4.85 0.48 61.37
N LYS A 126 3.62 0.29 60.86
CA LYS A 126 2.44 0.14 61.70
C LYS A 126 2.53 -1.11 62.58
N ARG A 127 2.92 -2.26 62.01
CA ARG A 127 3.11 -3.52 62.77
C ARG A 127 4.23 -3.41 63.80
N LEU A 128 5.33 -2.72 63.48
CA LEU A 128 6.41 -2.45 64.42
C LEU A 128 5.92 -1.60 65.59
N LYS A 129 5.20 -0.51 65.33
CA LYS A 129 4.63 0.36 66.36
C LYS A 129 3.62 -0.37 67.26
N ASP A 130 2.71 -1.12 66.66
CA ASP A 130 1.72 -1.93 67.40
C ASP A 130 2.40 -3.02 68.27
N SER A 131 3.55 -3.55 67.84
CA SER A 131 4.31 -4.53 68.62
C SER A 131 5.13 -3.90 69.76
N LEU A 132 5.57 -2.65 69.62
CA LEU A 132 6.24 -1.88 70.67
C LEU A 132 5.24 -1.44 71.74
N ASP A 133 4.04 -0.99 71.37
CA ASP A 133 2.97 -0.61 72.30
C ASP A 133 2.43 -1.83 73.09
N LYS A 134 2.51 -3.04 72.54
CA LYS A 134 2.15 -4.30 73.23
C LYS A 134 3.24 -4.85 74.17
N LYS A 135 4.50 -4.45 74.01
CA LYS A 135 5.61 -4.85 74.90
C LYS A 135 5.86 -3.86 76.04
N GLY A 136 5.21 -2.69 76.03
CA GLY A 136 5.32 -1.65 77.07
C GLY A 136 4.18 -1.64 78.10
N LYS A 137 3.36 -2.69 78.18
CA LYS A 137 2.34 -2.90 79.22
C LYS A 137 2.64 -4.15 80.02
#